data_AF-A0A6G8C3Y7-F1
#
_entry.id   AF-A0A6G8C3Y7-F1
#
_cell.length_a   1.000
_cell.length_b   1.000
_cell.length_c   1.000
_cell.angle_alpha   90.00
_cell.angle_beta   90.00
_cell.angle_gamma   90.00
#
_symmetry.space_group_name_H-M   'P 1'
#
loop_
_entity.id
_entity.type
_entity.pdbx_description
1 polymer ?
#
loop_
_entity_poly.entity_id
_entity_poly.type
_entity_poly.pdbx_seq_one_letter_code
_entity_poly.pdbx_strand_id
1 'polypeptide(L)'
;MTIPDIVKILESKGHAQYDGEPVTQLQHALQSAHLAEQQGADSALISAALLHDLGHLLHDMRGSPTTEGVDDLHQYLCIPFLRPLFSEATLAPIRMHVDAKRYLCRKEKGYLESLSADSARSLQLQGGVFTEEQANAFAAQPFALDAVELRRWDDLAKDGDGVTPDLAHFTRHMEKAALMHQLHRAETTATTATTATTATTATTATE
;
A
#
# COMPACT_ATOMS: atom_id res chain seq x y z
N MET A 1 -4.73 12.82 -9.29
CA MET A 1 -3.28 12.48 -9.30
C MET A 1 -3.05 11.45 -10.39
N THR A 2 -1.98 11.60 -11.14
CA THR A 2 -1.54 10.69 -12.22
C THR A 2 -0.26 9.96 -11.80
N ILE A 3 0.16 8.93 -12.55
CA ILE A 3 1.45 8.25 -12.30
C ILE A 3 2.63 9.24 -12.40
N PRO A 4 2.71 10.12 -13.42
CA PRO A 4 3.75 11.16 -13.46
C PRO A 4 3.74 12.10 -12.24
N ASP A 5 2.56 12.42 -11.68
CA ASP A 5 2.49 13.22 -10.44
C ASP A 5 3.08 12.46 -9.25
N ILE A 6 2.82 11.15 -9.14
CA ILE A 6 3.37 10.28 -8.08
C ILE A 6 4.89 10.21 -8.20
N VAL A 7 5.41 9.97 -9.41
CA VAL A 7 6.84 9.95 -9.69
C VAL A 7 7.48 11.28 -9.28
N LYS A 8 6.88 12.41 -9.67
CA LYS A 8 7.36 13.73 -9.29
C LYS A 8 7.38 13.95 -7.78
N ILE A 9 6.39 13.45 -7.03
CA ILE A 9 6.37 13.53 -5.57
C ILE A 9 7.52 12.72 -4.97
N LEU A 10 7.70 11.47 -5.42
CA LEU A 10 8.77 10.59 -4.97
C LEU A 10 10.16 11.17 -5.27
N GLU A 11 10.37 11.76 -6.45
CA GLU A 11 11.64 12.41 -6.80
C GLU A 11 11.88 13.72 -6.04
N SER A 12 10.85 14.57 -5.89
CA SER A 12 11.05 15.89 -5.28
C SER A 12 11.08 15.87 -3.76
N LYS A 13 10.34 14.95 -3.12
CA LYS A 13 10.21 14.87 -1.66
C LYS A 13 10.85 13.62 -1.07
N GLY A 14 11.04 12.55 -1.85
CA GLY A 14 11.52 11.27 -1.34
C GLY A 14 12.98 11.27 -0.88
N HIS A 15 13.74 12.33 -1.14
CA HIS A 15 15.10 12.51 -0.60
C HIS A 15 15.11 12.93 0.88
N ALA A 16 13.95 13.21 1.48
CA ALA A 16 13.86 13.41 2.92
C ALA A 16 14.19 12.12 3.69
N GLN A 17 14.76 12.28 4.89
CA GLN A 17 15.03 11.16 5.79
C GLN A 17 13.73 10.40 6.10
N TYR A 18 13.81 9.07 6.11
CA TYR A 18 12.77 8.23 6.70
C TYR A 18 13.02 8.19 8.21
N ASP A 19 12.12 8.80 8.99
CA ASP A 19 12.45 9.16 10.37
C ASP A 19 12.85 7.96 11.24
N GLY A 20 14.02 8.07 11.87
CA GLY A 20 14.54 7.04 12.75
C GLY A 20 15.21 5.85 12.06
N GLU A 21 15.22 5.80 10.72
CA GLU A 21 15.86 4.75 9.93
C GLU A 21 17.01 5.30 9.09
N PRO A 22 18.02 4.50 8.71
CA PRO A 22 19.18 4.96 7.95
C PRO A 22 18.91 5.05 6.44
N VAL A 23 17.68 5.33 6.02
CA VAL A 23 17.26 5.43 4.62
C VAL A 23 16.47 6.72 4.39
N THR A 24 16.41 7.16 3.13
CA THR A 24 15.44 8.17 2.68
C THR A 24 14.08 7.53 2.37
N GLN A 25 13.03 8.34 2.31
CA GLN A 25 11.68 7.91 1.92
C GLN A 25 11.67 7.18 0.56
N LEU A 26 12.44 7.68 -0.42
CA LEU A 26 12.56 7.05 -1.73
C LEU A 26 13.34 5.73 -1.67
N GLN A 27 14.44 5.66 -0.92
CA GLN A 27 15.18 4.40 -0.75
C GLN A 27 14.31 3.32 -0.11
N HIS A 28 13.55 3.66 0.94
CA HIS A 28 12.62 2.76 1.58
C HIS A 28 11.56 2.24 0.59
N ALA A 29 10.91 3.14 -0.15
CA ALA A 29 9.92 2.78 -1.17
C ALA A 29 10.49 1.83 -2.24
N LEU A 30 11.68 2.13 -2.76
CA LEU A 30 12.35 1.30 -3.79
C LEU A 30 12.76 -0.07 -3.25
N GLN A 31 13.28 -0.13 -2.01
CA GLN A 31 13.66 -1.39 -1.37
C GLN A 31 12.43 -2.28 -1.12
N SER A 32 11.34 -1.71 -0.63
CA SER A 32 10.07 -2.42 -0.43
C SER A 32 9.54 -3.01 -1.75
N ALA A 33 9.54 -2.20 -2.82
CA ALA A 33 9.13 -2.65 -4.15
C ALA A 33 10.08 -3.72 -4.73
N HIS A 34 11.40 -3.59 -4.48
CA HIS A 34 12.39 -4.56 -4.95
C HIS A 34 12.23 -5.91 -4.25
N LEU A 35 12.02 -5.93 -2.93
CA LEU A 35 11.77 -7.15 -2.17
C LEU A 35 10.50 -7.86 -2.66
N ALA A 36 9.43 -7.10 -2.92
CA ALA A 36 8.20 -7.63 -3.51
C ALA A 36 8.48 -8.29 -4.87
N GLU A 37 9.23 -7.63 -5.74
CA GLU A 37 9.60 -8.15 -7.06
C GLU A 37 10.44 -9.43 -6.97
N GLN A 38 11.43 -9.45 -6.07
CA GLN A 38 12.30 -10.62 -5.84
C GLN A 38 11.52 -11.84 -5.34
N GLN A 39 10.43 -11.62 -4.60
CA GLN A 39 9.54 -12.68 -4.11
C GLN A 39 8.43 -13.06 -5.11
N GLY A 40 8.46 -12.50 -6.32
CA GLY A 40 7.54 -12.88 -7.40
C GLY A 40 6.14 -12.30 -7.25
N ALA A 41 5.97 -11.22 -6.48
CA ALA A 41 4.70 -10.51 -6.38
C ALA A 41 4.26 -9.96 -7.75
N ASP A 42 2.95 -9.77 -7.94
CA ASP A 42 2.44 -9.17 -9.16
C ASP A 42 2.64 -7.64 -9.20
N SER A 43 2.34 -7.01 -10.33
CA SER A 43 2.50 -5.55 -10.47
C SER A 43 1.60 -4.75 -9.53
N ALA A 44 0.45 -5.29 -9.09
CA ALA A 44 -0.44 -4.58 -8.20
C ALA A 44 0.15 -4.51 -6.78
N LEU A 45 0.70 -5.62 -6.29
CA LEU A 45 1.33 -5.71 -4.97
C LEU A 45 2.74 -5.07 -4.94
N ILE A 46 3.52 -5.17 -6.02
CA ILE A 46 4.78 -4.38 -6.16
C ILE A 46 4.47 -2.88 -6.12
N SER A 47 3.41 -2.43 -6.79
CA SER A 47 2.98 -1.03 -6.72
C SER A 47 2.50 -0.65 -5.32
N ALA A 48 1.84 -1.56 -4.61
CA ALA A 48 1.44 -1.32 -3.22
C ALA A 48 2.67 -1.12 -2.32
N ALA A 49 3.67 -1.98 -2.44
CA ALA A 49 4.91 -1.87 -1.67
C ALA A 49 5.66 -0.56 -1.97
N LEU A 50 5.70 -0.12 -3.23
CA LEU A 50 6.29 1.18 -3.60
C LEU A 50 5.56 2.38 -2.98
N LEU A 51 4.23 2.29 -2.80
CA LEU A 51 3.38 3.44 -2.52
C LEU A 51 2.80 3.47 -1.10
N HIS A 52 3.08 2.47 -0.27
CA HIS A 52 2.43 2.32 1.03
C HIS A 52 2.60 3.55 1.95
N ASP A 53 3.79 4.14 1.92
CA ASP A 53 4.17 5.32 2.71
C ASP A 53 4.06 6.65 1.96
N LEU A 54 3.46 6.67 0.76
CA LEU A 54 3.24 7.91 0.01
C LEU A 54 2.46 8.96 0.83
N GLY A 55 1.65 8.53 1.81
CA GLY A 55 0.94 9.40 2.74
C GLY A 55 1.86 10.38 3.48
N HIS A 56 3.06 9.95 3.89
CA HIS A 56 4.04 10.81 4.56
C HIS A 56 4.50 11.99 3.68
N LEU A 57 4.56 11.79 2.36
CA LEU A 57 5.00 12.81 1.40
C LEU A 57 3.88 13.80 1.02
N LEU A 58 2.62 13.48 1.34
CA LEU A 58 1.44 14.27 0.98
C LEU A 58 1.06 15.31 2.04
N HIS A 59 1.67 15.26 3.23
CA HIS A 59 1.47 16.28 4.27
C HIS A 59 2.77 17.01 4.60
N ASP A 60 2.67 18.20 5.19
CA ASP A 60 3.82 19.05 5.54
C ASP A 60 4.28 18.89 7.00
N MET A 61 3.88 17.80 7.69
CA MET A 61 4.40 17.51 9.03
C MET A 61 5.91 17.27 8.97
N ARG A 62 6.67 17.94 9.84
CA ARG A 62 8.13 17.87 9.89
C ARG A 62 8.56 16.96 11.04
N GLY A 63 9.55 16.11 10.79
CA GLY A 63 10.01 15.11 11.76
C GLY A 63 8.98 14.00 11.98
N SER A 64 9.29 13.08 12.89
CA SER A 64 8.43 11.91 13.16
C SER A 64 7.19 12.32 13.96
N PRO A 65 5.97 12.19 13.41
CA PRO A 65 4.73 12.45 14.14
C PRO A 65 4.62 11.60 15.42
N THR A 66 5.23 10.41 15.43
CA THR A 66 5.20 9.50 16.58
C THR A 66 5.93 10.07 17.79
N THR A 67 6.96 10.90 17.56
CA THR A 67 7.69 11.57 18.65
C THR A 67 6.87 12.68 19.31
N GLU A 68 5.86 13.19 18.61
CA GLU A 68 4.87 14.13 19.13
C GLU A 68 3.61 13.42 19.67
N GLY A 69 3.59 12.08 19.64
CA GLY A 69 2.46 11.26 20.11
C GLY A 69 1.27 11.22 19.16
N VAL A 70 1.50 11.48 17.86
CA VAL A 70 0.45 11.54 16.83
C VAL A 70 0.53 10.30 15.92
N ASP A 71 -0.62 9.64 15.70
CA ASP A 71 -0.81 8.71 14.58
C ASP A 71 -1.25 9.52 13.36
N ASP A 72 -0.39 9.61 12.34
CA ASP A 72 -0.59 10.45 11.17
C ASP A 72 -1.56 9.87 10.13
N LEU A 73 -1.96 8.62 10.31
CA LEU A 73 -2.87 7.91 9.41
C LEU A 73 -2.39 7.89 7.95
N HIS A 74 -1.07 7.90 7.72
CA HIS A 74 -0.44 7.94 6.39
C HIS A 74 -0.99 6.86 5.43
N GLN A 75 -1.30 5.67 5.95
CA GLN A 75 -1.89 4.56 5.20
C GLN A 75 -3.26 4.89 4.56
N TYR A 76 -3.96 5.91 5.06
CA TYR A 76 -5.24 6.37 4.52
C TYR A 76 -5.12 7.64 3.68
N LEU A 77 -4.14 8.50 3.95
CA LEU A 77 -4.00 9.81 3.31
C LEU A 77 -3.77 9.72 1.80
N CYS A 78 -3.03 8.71 1.34
CA CYS A 78 -2.75 8.53 -0.09
C CYS A 78 -3.94 7.92 -0.87
N ILE A 79 -4.83 7.18 -0.21
CA ILE A 79 -5.86 6.36 -0.85
C ILE A 79 -6.80 7.16 -1.76
N PRO A 80 -7.35 8.34 -1.38
CA PRO A 80 -8.22 9.11 -2.26
C PRO A 80 -7.56 9.52 -3.59
N PHE A 81 -6.24 9.74 -3.57
CA PHE A 81 -5.48 10.14 -4.75
C PHE A 81 -5.08 8.95 -5.64
N LEU A 82 -4.90 7.77 -5.04
CA LEU A 82 -4.54 6.52 -5.73
C LEU A 82 -5.76 5.79 -6.32
N ARG A 83 -6.94 5.93 -5.70
CA ARG A 83 -8.17 5.23 -6.08
C ARG A 83 -8.58 5.35 -7.56
N PRO A 84 -8.40 6.49 -8.26
CA PRO A 84 -8.73 6.56 -9.68
C PRO A 84 -7.84 5.68 -10.57
N LEU A 85 -6.63 5.36 -10.11
CA LEU A 85 -5.58 4.68 -10.87
C LEU A 85 -5.55 3.18 -10.62
N PHE A 86 -5.74 2.74 -9.38
CA PHE A 86 -5.47 1.36 -8.97
C PHE A 86 -6.71 0.65 -8.41
N SER A 87 -6.71 -0.69 -8.49
CA SER A 87 -7.74 -1.55 -7.89
C SER A 87 -7.46 -1.83 -6.40
N GLU A 88 -8.39 -2.50 -5.72
CA GLU A 88 -8.18 -2.94 -4.33
C GLU A 88 -6.99 -3.88 -4.17
N ALA A 89 -6.54 -4.59 -5.22
CA ALA A 89 -5.31 -5.39 -5.15
C ALA A 89 -4.05 -4.56 -4.85
N THR A 90 -4.08 -3.26 -5.15
CA THR A 90 -3.03 -2.30 -4.74
C THR A 90 -3.45 -1.51 -3.51
N LEU A 91 -4.70 -1.02 -3.45
CA LEU A 91 -5.13 -0.10 -2.40
C LEU A 91 -5.33 -0.77 -1.04
N ALA A 92 -5.79 -2.03 -1.00
CA ALA A 92 -6.05 -2.72 0.26
C ALA A 92 -4.75 -3.01 1.02
N PRO A 93 -3.68 -3.58 0.41
CA PRO A 93 -2.41 -3.75 1.11
C PRO A 93 -1.84 -2.44 1.67
N ILE A 94 -1.88 -1.33 0.90
CA ILE A 94 -1.47 -0.01 1.38
C ILE A 94 -2.27 0.39 2.62
N ARG A 95 -3.60 0.31 2.55
CA ARG A 95 -4.48 0.71 3.66
C ARG A 95 -4.29 -0.16 4.91
N MET A 96 -3.94 -1.42 4.71
CA MET A 96 -3.90 -2.44 5.75
C MET A 96 -2.52 -2.66 6.36
N HIS A 97 -1.45 -2.08 5.82
CA HIS A 97 -0.09 -2.39 6.27
C HIS A 97 0.19 -2.04 7.75
N VAL A 98 -0.45 -0.99 8.28
CA VAL A 98 -0.43 -0.67 9.72
C VAL A 98 -1.13 -1.74 10.55
N ASP A 99 -2.29 -2.23 10.12
CA ASP A 99 -2.99 -3.33 10.80
C ASP A 99 -2.23 -4.66 10.64
N ALA A 100 -1.53 -4.86 9.53
CA ALA A 100 -0.66 -6.00 9.32
C ALA A 100 0.49 -6.04 10.33
N LYS A 101 1.07 -4.87 10.69
CA LYS A 101 2.04 -4.77 11.80
C LYS A 101 1.44 -5.30 13.12
N ARG A 102 0.23 -4.83 13.45
CA ARG A 102 -0.48 -5.19 14.68
C ARG A 102 -0.83 -6.68 14.71
N TYR A 103 -1.18 -7.24 13.55
CA TYR A 103 -1.43 -8.66 13.34
C TYR A 103 -0.16 -9.51 13.52
N LEU A 104 0.95 -9.11 12.90
CA LEU A 104 2.22 -9.85 12.99
C LEU A 104 2.75 -9.90 14.42
N CYS A 105 2.69 -8.77 15.14
CA CYS A 105 3.02 -8.73 16.57
C CYS A 105 2.17 -9.70 17.43
N ARG A 106 0.96 -10.04 16.97
CA ARG A 106 0.07 -10.99 17.64
C ARG A 106 0.40 -12.44 17.26
N LYS A 107 0.57 -12.71 15.97
CA LYS A 107 0.65 -14.08 15.46
C LYS A 107 2.07 -14.64 15.44
N GLU A 108 3.09 -13.80 15.42
CA GLU A 108 4.49 -14.22 15.30
C GLU A 108 5.30 -13.87 16.53
N LYS A 109 5.77 -14.91 17.22
CA LYS A 109 6.67 -14.76 18.36
C LYS A 109 7.96 -14.09 17.89
N GLY A 110 8.39 -13.02 18.57
CA GLY A 110 9.61 -12.28 18.24
C GLY A 110 9.38 -11.10 17.32
N TYR A 111 8.20 -10.95 16.70
CA TYR A 111 7.96 -9.89 15.73
C TYR A 111 7.93 -8.51 16.38
N LEU A 112 7.27 -8.39 17.54
CA LEU A 112 7.21 -7.16 18.31
C LEU A 112 8.62 -6.66 18.69
N GLU A 113 9.49 -7.59 19.08
CA GLU A 113 10.87 -7.31 19.47
C GLU A 113 11.78 -6.97 18.28
N SER A 114 11.40 -7.38 17.07
CA SER A 114 12.14 -7.04 15.84
C SER A 114 11.80 -5.68 15.26
N LEU A 115 10.73 -5.02 15.73
CA LEU A 115 10.36 -3.70 15.23
C LEU A 115 11.45 -2.67 15.52
N SER A 116 11.63 -1.74 14.59
CA SER A 116 12.45 -0.56 14.87
C SER A 116 11.85 0.28 15.99
N ALA A 117 12.66 1.17 16.57
CA ALA A 117 12.21 2.04 17.65
C ALA A 117 11.02 2.92 17.25
N ASP A 118 10.97 3.41 16.00
CA ASP A 118 9.86 4.22 15.51
C ASP A 118 8.61 3.36 15.23
N SER A 119 8.78 2.19 14.63
CA SER A 119 7.67 1.24 14.41
C SER A 119 7.02 0.75 15.71
N ALA A 120 7.82 0.56 16.77
CA ALA A 120 7.33 0.20 18.10
C ALA A 120 6.59 1.37 18.78
N ARG A 121 7.04 2.62 18.60
CA ARG A 121 6.30 3.81 19.09
C ARG A 121 4.97 3.98 18.37
N SER A 122 4.97 3.97 17.04
CA SER A 122 3.74 4.10 16.24
C SER A 122 2.74 3.00 16.54
N LEU A 123 3.19 1.77 16.81
CA LEU A 123 2.31 0.66 17.20
C LEU A 123 1.43 1.02 18.41
N GLN A 124 1.96 1.71 19.41
CA GLN A 124 1.18 2.11 20.60
C GLN A 124 0.11 3.15 20.25
N LEU A 125 0.43 4.09 19.36
CA LEU A 125 -0.49 5.13 18.89
C LEU A 125 -1.59 4.55 17.99
N GLN A 126 -1.28 3.47 17.28
CA GLN A 126 -2.17 2.79 16.33
C GLN A 126 -3.07 1.72 16.99
N GLY A 127 -3.18 1.75 18.33
CA GLY A 127 -4.06 0.84 19.08
C GLY A 127 -3.43 -0.50 19.44
N GLY A 128 -2.10 -0.60 19.42
CA GLY A 128 -1.34 -1.72 19.98
C GLY A 128 -1.46 -3.04 19.22
N VAL A 129 -0.89 -4.09 19.82
CA VAL A 129 -0.98 -5.47 19.31
C VAL A 129 -2.43 -5.92 19.28
N PHE A 130 -2.85 -6.60 18.20
CA PHE A 130 -4.20 -7.11 18.10
C PHE A 130 -4.55 -8.12 19.20
N THR A 131 -5.83 -8.13 19.60
CA THR A 131 -6.44 -9.27 20.28
C THR A 131 -6.61 -10.46 19.32
N GLU A 132 -7.03 -11.62 19.85
CA GLU A 132 -7.23 -12.80 19.02
C GLU A 132 -8.37 -12.59 18.03
N GLU A 133 -9.45 -11.96 18.51
CA GLU A 133 -10.64 -11.63 17.73
C GLU A 133 -10.30 -10.63 16.61
N GLN A 134 -9.52 -9.59 16.92
CA GLN A 134 -9.06 -8.62 15.93
C GLN A 134 -8.17 -9.28 14.88
N ALA A 135 -7.22 -10.13 15.29
CA ALA A 135 -6.34 -10.80 14.35
C ALA A 135 -7.09 -11.79 13.44
N ASN A 136 -8.09 -12.49 13.97
CA ASN A 136 -8.94 -13.38 13.16
C ASN A 136 -9.83 -12.59 12.20
N ALA A 137 -10.38 -11.44 12.63
CA ALA A 137 -11.15 -10.55 11.77
C ALA A 137 -10.28 -9.95 10.65
N PHE A 138 -9.04 -9.54 10.96
CA PHE A 138 -8.07 -9.06 9.97
C PHE A 138 -7.74 -10.14 8.94
N ALA A 139 -7.39 -11.35 9.38
CA ALA A 139 -7.01 -12.44 8.48
C ALA A 139 -8.14 -12.90 7.54
N ALA A 140 -9.40 -12.61 7.89
CA ALA A 140 -10.57 -12.90 7.05
C ALA A 140 -10.82 -11.84 5.96
N GLN A 141 -10.14 -10.69 5.98
CA GLN A 141 -10.32 -9.64 4.99
C GLN A 141 -9.64 -10.02 3.66
N PRO A 142 -10.24 -9.68 2.50
CA PRO A 142 -9.55 -9.75 1.22
C PRO A 142 -8.21 -8.99 1.27
N PHE A 143 -7.18 -9.53 0.63
CA PHE A 143 -5.82 -8.96 0.57
C PHE A 143 -5.08 -8.84 1.92
N ALA A 144 -5.60 -9.44 3.00
CA ALA A 144 -4.91 -9.42 4.31
C ALA A 144 -3.54 -10.09 4.26
N LEU A 145 -3.39 -11.20 3.53
CA LEU A 145 -2.10 -11.87 3.35
C LEU A 145 -1.12 -11.02 2.54
N ASP A 146 -1.60 -10.33 1.51
CA ASP A 146 -0.77 -9.42 0.72
C ASP A 146 -0.30 -8.21 1.57
N ALA A 147 -1.17 -7.70 2.45
CA ALA A 147 -0.81 -6.67 3.41
C ALA A 147 0.24 -7.15 4.43
N VAL A 148 0.18 -8.43 4.83
CA VAL A 148 1.17 -9.06 5.69
C VAL A 148 2.53 -9.17 5.00
N GLU A 149 2.58 -9.64 3.75
CA GLU A 149 3.83 -9.71 2.99
C GLU A 149 4.40 -8.31 2.73
N LEU A 150 3.56 -7.34 2.35
CA LEU A 150 3.96 -5.94 2.22
C LEU A 150 4.58 -5.42 3.51
N ARG A 151 3.96 -5.70 4.66
CA ARG A 151 4.48 -5.26 5.95
C ARG A 151 5.85 -5.86 6.28
N ARG A 152 6.13 -7.10 5.86
CA ARG A 152 7.46 -7.68 6.03
C ARG A 152 8.50 -6.96 5.18
N TRP A 153 8.16 -6.61 3.94
CA TRP A 153 9.07 -5.86 3.08
C TRP A 153 9.31 -4.46 3.62
N ASP A 154 8.28 -3.77 4.13
CA ASP A 154 8.39 -2.51 4.87
C ASP A 154 9.43 -2.63 6.01
N ASP A 155 9.29 -3.62 6.89
CA ASP A 155 10.24 -3.79 8.00
C ASP A 155 11.68 -4.14 7.57
N LEU A 156 11.85 -4.79 6.40
CA LEU A 156 13.17 -5.17 5.86
C LEU A 156 13.83 -4.04 5.03
N ALA A 157 13.06 -3.11 4.49
CA ALA A 157 13.49 -2.08 3.53
C ALA A 157 14.16 -0.86 4.21
N LYS A 158 15.17 -1.13 5.04
CA LYS A 158 15.82 -0.13 5.92
C LYS A 158 17.34 -0.17 5.83
N ASP A 159 17.89 -0.68 4.74
CA ASP A 159 19.33 -0.76 4.51
C ASP A 159 19.85 0.51 3.83
N GLY A 160 20.64 1.33 4.53
CA GLY A 160 21.20 2.57 3.98
C GLY A 160 22.10 2.35 2.75
N ASP A 161 22.72 1.16 2.65
CA ASP A 161 23.59 0.76 1.55
C ASP A 161 22.87 -0.13 0.52
N GLY A 162 21.57 -0.35 0.70
CA GLY A 162 20.75 -1.24 -0.13
C GLY A 162 20.69 -0.78 -1.59
N VAL A 163 21.07 -1.68 -2.50
CA VAL A 163 21.03 -1.45 -3.96
C VAL A 163 19.71 -1.93 -4.54
N THR A 164 19.05 -1.07 -5.29
CA THR A 164 17.76 -1.35 -5.93
C THR A 164 17.76 -0.87 -7.38
N PRO A 165 16.86 -1.41 -8.24
CA PRO A 165 16.48 -0.74 -9.47
C PRO A 165 15.95 0.68 -9.20
N ASP A 166 16.02 1.54 -10.20
CA ASP A 166 15.57 2.93 -10.07
C ASP A 166 14.03 3.06 -10.09
N LEU A 167 13.55 4.28 -9.86
CA LEU A 167 12.12 4.58 -9.88
C LEU A 167 11.48 4.34 -11.26
N ALA A 168 12.23 4.49 -12.36
CA ALA A 168 11.72 4.23 -13.70
C ALA A 168 11.42 2.73 -13.90
N HIS A 169 12.27 1.84 -13.37
CA HIS A 169 12.01 0.41 -13.35
C HIS A 169 10.71 0.07 -12.63
N PHE A 170 10.43 0.65 -11.46
CA PHE A 170 9.18 0.37 -10.74
C PHE A 170 7.96 1.12 -11.27
N THR A 171 8.14 2.23 -11.99
CA THR A 171 7.05 2.95 -12.66
C THR A 171 6.30 2.06 -13.65
N ARG A 172 6.98 1.12 -14.33
CA ARG A 172 6.33 0.15 -15.21
C ARG A 172 5.31 -0.74 -14.48
N HIS A 173 5.52 -1.03 -13.19
CA HIS A 173 4.58 -1.83 -12.39
C HIS A 173 3.34 -1.01 -12.06
N MET A 174 3.50 0.29 -11.74
CA MET A 174 2.37 1.19 -11.59
C MET A 174 1.55 1.30 -12.88
N GLU A 175 2.21 1.46 -14.03
CA GLU A 175 1.54 1.55 -15.33
C GLU A 175 0.77 0.26 -15.65
N LYS A 176 1.38 -0.90 -15.42
CA LYS A 176 0.74 -2.19 -15.64
C LYS A 176 -0.45 -2.41 -14.70
N ALA A 177 -0.30 -2.10 -13.41
CA ALA A 177 -1.39 -2.21 -12.43
C ALA A 177 -2.56 -1.28 -12.79
N ALA A 178 -2.27 -0.04 -13.18
CA ALA A 178 -3.29 0.92 -13.60
C ALA A 178 -4.01 0.49 -14.89
N LEU A 179 -3.27 -0.04 -15.87
CA LEU A 179 -3.86 -0.57 -17.10
C LEU A 179 -4.80 -1.74 -16.80
N MET A 180 -4.39 -2.69 -15.96
CA MET A 180 -5.26 -3.82 -15.58
C MET A 180 -6.54 -3.34 -14.89
N HIS A 181 -6.45 -2.34 -14.01
CA HIS A 181 -7.63 -1.74 -13.39
C HIS A 181 -8.57 -1.11 -14.43
N GLN A 182 -8.02 -0.37 -15.41
CA GLN A 182 -8.81 0.24 -16.47
C GLN A 182 -9.52 -0.79 -17.35
N LEU A 183 -8.82 -1.85 -17.76
CA LEU A 183 -9.39 -2.94 -18.57
C LEU A 183 -10.55 -3.62 -17.84
N HIS A 184 -10.36 -3.98 -16.56
CA HIS A 184 -11.42 -4.60 -15.75
C HIS A 184 -12.67 -3.71 -15.59
N ARG A 185 -12.48 -2.40 -15.42
CA ARG A 185 -13.61 -1.44 -15.40
C ARG A 185 -14.34 -1.37 -16.74
N ALA A 186 -13.61 -1.38 -17.86
CA ALA A 186 -14.21 -1.35 -19.19
C ALA A 186 -15.06 -2.61 -19.45
N GLU A 187 -14.54 -3.79 -19.10
CA GLU A 187 -15.26 -5.07 -19.23
C GLU A 187 -16.53 -5.13 -18.38
N THR A 188 -16.45 -4.65 -17.14
CA THR A 188 -17.60 -4.60 -16.21
C THR A 188 -18.68 -3.65 -16.74
N THR A 189 -18.28 -2.50 -17.29
CA THR A 189 -19.20 -1.51 -17.87
C THR A 189 -19.88 -2.07 -19.12
N ALA A 190 -19.13 -2.71 -20.02
CA ALA A 190 -19.67 -3.33 -21.23
C ALA A 190 -20.65 -4.48 -20.91
N THR A 191 -20.33 -5.31 -19.91
CA THR A 191 -21.19 -6.41 -19.45
C THR A 191 -22.51 -5.88 -18.86
N THR A 192 -22.42 -4.83 -18.05
CA THR A 192 -23.59 -4.20 -17.42
C THR A 192 -24.50 -3.54 -18.48
N ALA A 193 -23.92 -2.84 -19.46
CA ALA A 193 -24.65 -2.21 -20.56
C ALA A 193 -25.34 -3.24 -21.47
N THR A 194 -24.67 -4.36 -21.76
CA THR A 194 -25.23 -5.48 -22.54
C THR A 194 -26.43 -6.08 -21.81
N THR A 195 -26.28 -6.40 -20.52
CA THR A 195 -27.34 -7.01 -19.69
C THR A 195 -28.57 -6.11 -19.54
N ALA A 196 -28.35 -4.78 -19.39
CA ALA A 196 -29.44 -3.81 -19.35
C ALA A 196 -30.23 -3.75 -20.68
N THR A 197 -29.54 -3.85 -21.82
CA THR A 197 -30.17 -3.80 -23.15
C THR A 197 -31.03 -5.05 -23.43
N THR A 198 -30.59 -6.23 -23.01
CA THR A 198 -31.38 -7.48 -23.14
C THR A 198 -32.61 -7.49 -22.23
N ALA A 199 -32.52 -6.89 -21.04
CA ALA A 199 -33.66 -6.78 -20.13
C ALA A 199 -34.77 -5.85 -20.68
N THR A 200 -34.41 -4.73 -21.30
CA THR A 200 -35.39 -3.79 -21.90
C THR A 200 -36.09 -4.35 -23.15
N THR A 201 -35.40 -5.17 -23.94
CA THR A 201 -35.99 -5.82 -25.13
C THR A 201 -36.91 -6.99 -24.78
N ALA A 202 -36.72 -7.65 -23.64
CA ALA A 202 -37.62 -8.71 -23.17
C ALA A 202 -38.97 -8.18 -22.62
N THR A 203 -39.03 -6.93 -22.14
CA THR A 203 -40.27 -6.34 -21.61
C THR A 203 -41.21 -5.79 -22.70
N THR A 204 -40.73 -5.61 -23.92
CA THR A 204 -41.52 -5.03 -25.04
C THR A 204 -42.11 -6.08 -25.99
N ALA A 205 -41.97 -7.39 -25.69
CA ALA A 205 -42.45 -8.49 -26.52
C ALA A 205 -43.69 -9.22 -25.97
N THR A 206 -44.37 -8.65 -24.96
CA THR A 206 -45.64 -9.15 -24.43
C THR A 206 -46.67 -8.02 -24.39
N GLU A 207 -47.15 -7.59 -25.55
CA GLU A 207 -48.48 -6.99 -25.77
C GLU A 207 -49.00 -7.42 -27.15
#